data_AF-A0A377N8W8-F1
#
_entry.id   AF-A0A377N8W8-F1
#
_cell.length_a   1.000
_cell.length_b   1.000
_cell.length_c   1.000
_cell.angle_alpha   90.00
_cell.angle_beta   90.00
_cell.angle_gamma   90.00
#
_symmetry.space_group_name_H-M   'P 1'
#
loop_
_entity.id
_entity.type
_entity.pdbx_description
1 polymer ?
#
loop_
_entity_poly.entity_id
_entity_poly.type
_entity_poly.pdbx_seq_one_letter_code
_entity_poly.pdbx_strand_id
1 'polypeptide(L)'
;MSAVVNIFRSIPFIILLVWMIPFTRMIVGTSIGLQAAIVPLTVGAAPFIARMVENALLEIPSGLVEAARAMGATPMQIIRKVLLPEALPGLVNAATITLITLVGYSAMGGAVGAGGLGQIGYQYGYIGYDATVMNTVLILLVVLVYLIQFCGDRIVKAVTHK
;
A
#
# COMPACT_ATOMS: atom_id res chain seq x y z
N MET A 1 19.14 2.16 6.38
CA MET A 1 17.76 1.86 5.93
C MET A 1 16.90 3.13 5.88
N SER A 2 16.86 3.92 6.96
CA SER A 2 15.98 5.08 7.11
C SER A 2 16.18 6.19 6.05
N ALA A 3 17.43 6.45 5.63
CA ALA A 3 17.72 7.49 4.63
C ALA A 3 17.08 7.18 3.25
N VAL A 4 17.23 5.95 2.74
CA VAL A 4 16.67 5.54 1.45
C VAL A 4 15.13 5.58 1.50
N VAL A 5 14.54 5.00 2.55
CA VAL A 5 13.08 5.00 2.75
C VAL A 5 12.54 6.43 2.83
N ASN A 6 13.24 7.33 3.51
CA ASN A 6 12.82 8.73 3.64
C ASN A 6 12.94 9.50 2.33
N ILE A 7 13.98 9.25 1.51
CA ILE A 7 14.11 9.86 0.18
C ILE A 7 12.93 9.46 -0.69
N PHE A 8 12.63 8.17 -0.84
CA PHE A 8 11.52 7.74 -1.70
C PHE A 8 10.15 8.24 -1.19
N ARG A 9 9.94 8.34 0.12
CA ARG A 9 8.70 8.90 0.69
C ARG A 9 8.58 10.41 0.53
N SER A 10 9.70 11.12 0.38
CA SER A 10 9.69 12.57 0.17
C SER A 10 9.25 12.98 -1.24
N ILE A 11 9.33 12.05 -2.20
CA ILE A 11 8.92 12.29 -3.59
C ILE A 11 7.39 12.12 -3.67
N PRO A 12 6.63 13.15 -4.07
CA PRO A 12 5.19 13.01 -4.28
C PRO A 12 4.90 11.91 -5.31
N PHE A 13 3.91 11.06 -5.03
CA PHE A 13 3.65 9.87 -5.84
C PHE A 13 3.46 10.18 -7.34
N ILE A 14 2.74 11.26 -7.66
CA ILE A 14 2.54 11.69 -9.05
C ILE A 14 3.85 12.06 -9.76
N ILE A 15 4.81 12.67 -9.05
CA ILE A 15 6.13 13.02 -9.59
C ILE A 15 6.95 11.74 -9.80
N LEU A 16 6.96 10.83 -8.82
CA LEU A 16 7.61 9.52 -8.95
C LEU A 16 7.06 8.76 -10.15
N LEU A 17 5.74 8.73 -10.31
CA LEU A 17 5.06 8.02 -11.38
C LEU A 17 5.49 8.54 -12.77
N VAL A 18 5.54 9.86 -12.95
CA VAL A 18 5.95 10.46 -14.24
C VAL A 18 7.44 10.25 -14.48
N TRP A 19 8.27 10.42 -13.46
CA TRP A 19 9.71 10.19 -13.54
C TRP A 19 10.07 8.73 -13.90
N MET A 20 9.24 7.77 -13.47
CA MET A 20 9.44 6.35 -13.75
C MET A 20 9.04 5.90 -15.16
N ILE A 21 8.39 6.72 -15.99
CA ILE A 21 7.96 6.36 -17.36
C ILE A 21 9.02 5.64 -18.21
N PRO A 22 10.28 6.15 -18.36
CA PRO A 22 11.29 5.46 -19.17
C PRO A 22 11.64 4.09 -18.60
N PHE A 23 11.72 3.97 -17.28
CA PHE A 23 12.00 2.71 -16.60
C PHE A 23 10.85 1.71 -16.72
N THR A 24 9.60 2.17 -16.57
CA THR A 24 8.39 1.38 -16.77
C THR A 24 8.32 0.82 -18.19
N ARG A 25 8.62 1.65 -19.20
CA ARG A 25 8.65 1.21 -20.60
C ARG A 25 9.74 0.16 -20.85
N MET A 26 10.90 0.28 -20.20
CA MET A 26 11.96 -0.72 -20.30
C MET A 26 11.56 -2.09 -19.72
N ILE A 27 10.78 -2.11 -18.63
CA ILE A 27 10.33 -3.36 -17.99
C ILE A 27 9.14 -3.99 -18.72
N VAL A 28 8.12 -3.18 -19.05
CA VAL A 28 6.81 -3.68 -19.48
C VAL A 28 6.57 -3.46 -20.98
N GLY A 29 7.45 -2.74 -21.67
CA GLY A 29 7.31 -2.39 -23.10
C GLY A 29 6.31 -1.27 -23.39
N THR A 30 5.53 -0.84 -22.40
CA THR A 30 4.53 0.24 -22.51
C THR A 30 4.57 1.19 -21.31
N SER A 31 4.11 2.41 -21.50
CA SER A 31 3.94 3.44 -20.47
C SER A 31 2.46 3.73 -20.14
N ILE A 32 1.54 3.02 -20.78
CA ILE A 32 0.09 3.23 -20.69
C ILE A 32 -0.58 1.90 -20.31
N GLY A 33 -1.66 2.00 -19.55
CA GLY A 33 -2.48 0.87 -19.12
C GLY A 33 -2.08 0.30 -17.76
N LEU A 34 -2.88 -0.66 -17.30
CA LEU A 34 -2.78 -1.24 -15.95
C LEU A 34 -1.38 -1.80 -15.65
N GLN A 35 -0.79 -2.54 -16.58
CA GLN A 35 0.52 -3.18 -16.37
C GLN A 35 1.63 -2.16 -16.20
N ALA A 36 1.61 -1.06 -16.97
CA ALA A 36 2.57 0.03 -16.82
C ALA A 36 2.40 0.74 -15.47
N ALA A 37 1.18 0.90 -14.98
CA ALA A 37 0.90 1.60 -13.73
C ALA A 37 1.33 0.81 -12.48
N ILE A 38 1.30 -0.53 -12.52
CA ILE A 38 1.69 -1.38 -11.39
C ILE A 38 3.16 -1.16 -10.99
N VAL A 39 4.05 -0.85 -11.95
CA VAL A 39 5.49 -0.66 -11.67
C VAL A 39 5.74 0.54 -10.73
N PRO A 40 5.35 1.79 -11.06
CA PRO A 40 5.53 2.92 -10.16
C PRO A 40 4.68 2.81 -8.90
N LEU A 41 3.49 2.18 -8.95
CA LEU A 41 2.68 1.89 -7.76
C LEU A 41 3.45 1.02 -6.76
N THR A 42 4.10 -0.04 -7.24
CA THR A 42 4.87 -0.96 -6.41
C THR A 42 6.09 -0.27 -5.80
N VAL A 43 6.84 0.49 -6.61
CA VAL A 43 8.03 1.22 -6.13
C VAL A 43 7.65 2.32 -5.13
N GLY A 44 6.54 3.03 -5.35
CA GLY A 44 6.05 4.02 -4.40
C GLY A 44 5.52 3.42 -3.10
N ALA A 45 4.91 2.24 -3.15
CA ALA A 45 4.35 1.58 -1.97
C ALA A 45 5.40 0.84 -1.13
N ALA A 46 6.44 0.28 -1.74
CA ALA A 46 7.48 -0.50 -1.03
C ALA A 46 8.12 0.21 0.19
N PRO A 47 8.62 1.45 0.09
CA PRO A 47 9.22 2.15 1.23
C PRO A 47 8.19 2.51 2.31
N PHE A 48 6.94 2.78 1.91
CA PHE A 48 5.85 3.02 2.84
C PHE A 48 5.53 1.76 3.65
N ILE A 49 5.35 0.62 2.98
CA ILE A 49 5.10 -0.68 3.62
C ILE A 49 6.27 -1.05 4.53
N ALA A 50 7.51 -0.91 4.07
CA ALA A 50 8.69 -1.22 4.88
C ALA A 50 8.70 -0.46 6.21
N ARG A 51 8.30 0.82 6.20
CA ARG A 51 8.19 1.62 7.43
C ARG A 51 7.04 1.17 8.31
N MET A 52 5.90 0.80 7.74
CA MET A 52 4.78 0.29 8.55
C MET A 52 5.13 -1.05 9.22
N VAL A 53 5.81 -1.93 8.49
CA VAL A 53 6.32 -3.20 9.04
C VAL A 53 7.34 -2.94 10.15
N GLU A 54 8.28 -2.02 9.95
CA GLU A 54 9.24 -1.61 11.00
C GLU A 54 8.53 -1.12 12.26
N ASN A 55 7.52 -0.25 12.12
CA ASN A 55 6.74 0.25 13.25
C ASN A 55 5.98 -0.88 13.97
N ALA A 56 5.30 -1.77 13.22
CA ALA A 56 4.55 -2.89 13.80
C ALA A 56 5.45 -3.87 14.57
N LEU A 57 6.69 -4.07 14.11
CA LEU A 57 7.68 -4.90 14.82
C LEU A 57 8.23 -4.22 16.07
N LEU A 58 8.37 -2.88 16.06
CA LEU A 58 8.83 -2.10 17.21
C LEU A 58 7.78 -2.02 18.34
N GLU A 59 6.51 -2.26 18.05
CA GLU A 59 5.43 -2.34 19.05
C GLU A 59 5.51 -3.61 19.90
N ILE A 60 6.25 -4.63 19.47
CA ILE A 60 6.40 -5.89 20.22
C ILE A 60 7.27 -5.67 21.46
N PRO A 61 6.82 -6.10 22.65
CA PRO A 61 7.62 -6.06 23.87
C PRO A 61 8.98 -6.78 23.71
N SER A 62 10.08 -6.10 24.07
CA SER A 62 11.43 -6.68 24.00
C SER A 62 11.59 -7.97 24.82
N GLY A 63 10.82 -8.11 25.90
CA GLY A 63 10.81 -9.30 26.76
C GLY A 63 10.45 -10.61 26.05
N LEU A 64 9.60 -10.56 25.01
CA LEU A 64 9.29 -11.74 24.18
C LEU A 64 10.52 -12.21 23.39
N VAL A 65 11.31 -11.27 22.88
CA VAL A 65 12.54 -11.56 22.14
C VAL A 65 13.63 -12.08 23.07
N GLU A 66 13.76 -11.51 24.27
CA GLU A 66 14.70 -11.95 25.29
C GLU A 66 14.37 -13.37 25.79
N ALA A 67 13.10 -13.66 26.07
CA ALA A 67 12.64 -14.99 26.44
C ALA A 67 12.92 -16.03 25.34
N ALA A 68 12.65 -15.67 24.08
CA ALA A 68 12.95 -16.55 22.95
C ALA A 68 14.45 -16.84 22.81
N ARG A 69 15.31 -15.84 23.04
CA ARG A 69 16.77 -16.02 23.06
C ARG A 69 17.22 -16.91 24.22
N ALA A 70 16.65 -16.73 25.41
CA ALA A 70 16.95 -17.56 26.58
C ALA A 70 16.57 -19.04 26.37
N MET A 71 15.52 -19.31 25.58
CA MET A 71 15.14 -20.66 25.15
C MET A 71 16.05 -21.25 24.04
N GLY A 72 17.10 -20.54 23.62
CA GLY A 72 18.02 -21.01 22.59
C GLY A 72 17.49 -20.87 21.16
N ALA A 73 16.48 -20.02 20.91
CA ALA A 73 15.95 -19.81 19.57
C ALA A 73 16.96 -19.10 18.66
N THR A 74 17.13 -19.60 17.44
CA THR A 74 17.96 -18.95 16.41
C THR A 74 17.30 -17.66 15.90
N PRO A 75 18.04 -16.69 15.33
CA PRO A 75 17.48 -15.45 14.81
C PRO A 75 16.30 -15.66 13.84
N MET A 76 16.39 -16.68 12.97
CA MET A 76 15.31 -16.98 12.03
C MET A 76 14.07 -17.58 12.71
N GLN A 77 14.26 -18.34 13.78
CA GLN A 77 13.15 -18.84 14.61
C GLN A 77 12.47 -17.69 15.34
N ILE A 78 13.22 -16.74 15.88
CA ILE A 78 12.65 -15.53 16.53
C ILE A 78 11.80 -14.75 15.53
N ILE A 79 12.31 -14.51 14.31
CA ILE A 79 11.56 -13.80 13.28
C ILE A 79 10.25 -14.54 12.93
N ARG A 80 10.33 -15.83 12.60
CA ARG A 80 9.18 -16.58 12.08
C ARG A 80 8.18 -17.01 13.14
N LYS A 81 8.63 -17.30 14.36
CA LYS A 81 7.80 -17.89 15.42
C LYS A 81 7.40 -16.91 16.52
N VAL A 82 8.08 -15.77 16.64
CA VAL A 82 7.80 -14.77 17.67
C VAL A 82 7.40 -13.46 17.04
N LEU A 83 8.29 -12.83 16.27
CA LEU A 83 8.04 -11.48 15.75
C LEU A 83 6.87 -11.43 14.76
N LEU A 84 6.83 -12.32 13.75
CA LEU A 84 5.78 -12.30 12.74
C LEU A 84 4.38 -12.65 13.30
N PRO A 85 4.21 -13.69 14.14
CA PRO A 85 2.92 -13.98 14.76
C PRO A 85 2.43 -12.86 15.69
N GLU A 86 3.32 -12.30 16.51
CA GLU A 86 2.95 -11.23 17.47
C GLU A 86 2.65 -9.91 16.76
N ALA A 87 3.37 -9.56 15.69
CA ALA A 87 3.06 -8.37 14.88
C ALA A 87 1.88 -8.57 13.92
N LEU A 88 1.31 -9.77 13.80
CA LEU A 88 0.32 -10.08 12.76
C LEU A 88 -0.89 -9.13 12.74
N PRO A 89 -1.51 -8.74 13.89
CA PRO A 89 -2.58 -7.74 13.89
C PRO A 89 -2.12 -6.39 13.31
N GLY A 90 -0.92 -5.93 13.70
CA GLY A 90 -0.32 -4.69 13.20
C GLY A 90 0.01 -4.76 11.71
N LEU A 91 0.50 -5.91 11.22
CA LEU A 91 0.79 -6.13 9.81
C LEU A 91 -0.46 -6.14 8.94
N VAL A 92 -1.56 -6.74 9.41
CA VAL A 92 -2.86 -6.72 8.71
C VAL A 92 -3.41 -5.28 8.66
N ASN A 93 -3.31 -4.54 9.76
CA ASN A 93 -3.71 -3.14 9.78
C ASN A 93 -2.88 -2.29 8.80
N ALA A 94 -1.55 -2.47 8.79
CA ALA A 94 -0.65 -1.83 7.85
C ALA A 94 -0.99 -2.16 6.39
N ALA A 95 -1.30 -3.42 6.09
CA ALA A 95 -1.73 -3.84 4.75
C ALA A 95 -3.06 -3.18 4.36
N THR A 96 -4.00 -3.06 5.29
CA THR A 96 -5.30 -2.40 5.06
C THR A 96 -5.11 -0.92 4.69
N ILE A 97 -4.32 -0.19 5.48
CA ILE A 97 -3.98 1.22 5.21
C ILE A 97 -3.25 1.36 3.87
N THR A 98 -2.34 0.44 3.57
CA THR A 98 -1.61 0.42 2.30
C THR A 98 -2.56 0.23 1.11
N LEU A 99 -3.49 -0.72 1.19
CA LEU A 99 -4.47 -0.95 0.12
C LEU A 99 -5.36 0.26 -0.12
N ILE A 100 -5.84 0.91 0.95
CA ILE A 100 -6.61 2.16 0.84
C ILE A 100 -5.77 3.27 0.18
N THR A 101 -4.51 3.41 0.59
CA THR A 101 -3.59 4.38 -0.01
C THR A 101 -3.36 4.08 -1.50
N LEU A 102 -3.24 2.80 -1.87
CA LEU A 102 -3.09 2.36 -3.26
C LEU A 102 -4.32 2.66 -4.11
N VAL A 103 -5.54 2.66 -3.56
CA VAL A 103 -6.73 3.11 -4.28
C VAL A 103 -6.55 4.56 -4.73
N GLY A 104 -6.13 5.45 -3.82
CA GLY A 104 -5.83 6.85 -4.16
C GLY A 104 -4.69 7.00 -5.17
N TYR A 105 -3.62 6.23 -5.01
CA TYR A 105 -2.49 6.26 -5.95
C TYR A 105 -2.87 5.75 -7.34
N SER A 106 -3.67 4.69 -7.41
CA SER A 106 -4.19 4.15 -8.68
C SER A 106 -5.11 5.16 -9.38
N ALA A 107 -5.92 5.91 -8.63
CA ALA A 107 -6.77 6.95 -9.17
C ALA A 107 -5.94 8.10 -9.79
N MET A 108 -4.86 8.52 -9.11
CA MET A 108 -3.89 9.47 -9.68
C MET A 108 -3.22 8.92 -10.95
N GLY A 109 -2.98 7.61 -11.01
CA GLY A 109 -2.51 6.93 -12.23
C GLY A 109 -3.46 7.11 -13.42
N GLY A 110 -4.76 7.29 -13.18
CA GLY A 110 -5.73 7.57 -14.24
C GLY A 110 -5.39 8.81 -15.07
N ALA A 111 -4.77 9.83 -14.47
CA ALA A 111 -4.35 11.04 -15.17
C ALA A 111 -3.19 10.82 -16.15
N VAL A 112 -2.43 9.72 -16.02
CA VAL A 112 -1.34 9.36 -16.93
C VAL A 112 -1.69 8.19 -17.85
N GLY A 113 -2.97 7.82 -17.94
CA GLY A 113 -3.44 6.73 -18.79
C GLY A 113 -3.26 5.34 -18.18
N ALA A 114 -3.23 5.21 -16.85
CA ALA A 114 -3.26 3.89 -16.19
C ALA A 114 -4.60 3.15 -16.38
N GLY A 115 -5.69 3.85 -16.71
CA GLY A 115 -7.05 3.32 -16.71
C GLY A 115 -7.74 3.44 -15.36
N GLY A 116 -8.80 2.65 -15.19
CA GLY A 116 -9.55 2.50 -13.94
C GLY A 116 -10.53 3.65 -13.64
N LEU A 117 -11.09 3.61 -12.42
CA LEU A 117 -12.11 4.56 -11.97
C LEU A 117 -11.59 6.00 -11.95
N GLY A 118 -10.32 6.22 -11.59
CA GLY A 118 -9.71 7.55 -11.60
C GLY A 118 -9.66 8.16 -13.00
N GLN A 119 -9.36 7.36 -14.04
CA GLN A 119 -9.38 7.86 -15.41
C GLN A 119 -10.80 8.23 -15.86
N ILE A 120 -11.80 7.42 -15.52
CA ILE A 120 -13.20 7.71 -15.86
C ILE A 120 -13.65 9.02 -15.18
N GLY A 121 -13.34 9.18 -13.88
CA GLY A 121 -13.64 10.40 -13.13
C GLY A 121 -12.93 11.63 -13.71
N TYR A 122 -11.67 11.48 -14.12
CA TYR A 122 -10.90 12.56 -14.73
C TYR A 122 -11.44 12.95 -16.12
N GLN A 123 -11.64 11.97 -17.00
CA GLN A 123 -11.97 12.23 -18.40
C GLN A 123 -13.44 12.62 -18.58
N TYR A 124 -14.38 11.90 -17.98
CA TYR A 124 -15.81 12.14 -18.18
C TYR A 124 -16.39 13.05 -17.09
N GLY A 125 -15.98 12.85 -15.84
CA GLY A 125 -16.47 13.66 -14.73
C GLY A 125 -15.89 15.09 -14.73
N TYR A 126 -14.55 15.20 -14.80
CA TYR A 126 -13.87 16.49 -14.70
C TYR A 126 -13.76 17.20 -16.06
N ILE A 127 -13.09 16.61 -17.05
CA ILE A 127 -12.93 17.24 -18.38
C ILE A 127 -14.28 17.33 -19.10
N GLY A 128 -15.07 16.26 -19.08
CA GLY A 128 -16.41 16.23 -19.68
C GLY A 128 -17.46 17.02 -18.91
N TYR A 129 -17.14 17.52 -17.71
CA TYR A 129 -18.05 18.24 -16.81
C TYR A 129 -19.37 17.48 -16.50
N ASP A 130 -19.35 16.14 -16.53
CA ASP A 130 -20.51 15.33 -16.17
C ASP A 130 -20.54 15.08 -14.65
N ALA A 131 -21.38 15.86 -13.96
CA ALA A 131 -21.59 15.73 -12.52
C ALA A 131 -22.12 14.34 -12.11
N THR A 132 -22.90 13.68 -12.96
CA THR A 132 -23.45 12.35 -12.67
C THR A 132 -22.33 11.31 -12.64
N VAL A 133 -21.43 11.36 -13.63
CA VAL A 133 -20.27 10.46 -13.69
C VAL A 133 -19.31 10.74 -12.54
N MET A 134 -19.03 12.01 -12.24
CA MET A 134 -18.16 12.39 -11.12
C MET A 134 -18.69 11.83 -9.78
N ASN A 135 -19.98 12.05 -9.49
CA ASN A 135 -20.61 11.57 -8.26
C ASN A 135 -20.62 10.03 -8.19
N THR A 136 -20.86 9.36 -9.31
CA THR A 136 -20.84 7.90 -9.39
C THR A 136 -19.46 7.33 -9.08
N VAL A 137 -18.40 7.88 -9.71
CA VAL A 137 -17.02 7.46 -9.47
C VAL A 137 -16.63 7.70 -8.01
N LEU A 138 -17.01 8.84 -7.43
CA LEU A 138 -16.75 9.14 -6.02
C LEU A 138 -17.41 8.11 -5.11
N ILE A 139 -18.69 7.79 -5.30
CA ILE A 139 -19.41 6.78 -4.52
C ILE A 139 -18.72 5.41 -4.66
N LEU A 140 -18.33 5.00 -5.87
CA LEU A 140 -17.65 3.72 -6.10
C LEU A 140 -16.30 3.65 -5.36
N LEU A 141 -15.51 4.73 -5.37
CA LEU A 141 -14.24 4.79 -4.65
C LEU A 141 -14.46 4.73 -3.13
N VAL A 142 -15.46 5.45 -2.61
CA VAL A 142 -15.82 5.40 -1.19
C VAL A 142 -16.24 3.99 -0.79
N VAL A 143 -17.13 3.35 -1.55
CA VAL A 143 -17.58 1.98 -1.29
C VAL A 143 -16.39 1.01 -1.29
N LEU A 144 -15.48 1.12 -2.27
CA LEU A 144 -14.30 0.28 -2.35
C LEU A 144 -13.40 0.44 -1.12
N VAL A 145 -13.14 1.67 -0.68
CA VAL A 145 -12.34 1.95 0.52
C VAL A 145 -13.01 1.37 1.78
N TYR A 146 -14.31 1.55 1.94
CA TYR A 146 -15.06 0.99 3.06
C TYR A 146 -15.04 -0.55 3.06
N LEU A 147 -15.12 -1.19 1.89
CA LEU A 147 -15.00 -2.65 1.79
C LEU A 147 -13.62 -3.13 2.22
N ILE A 148 -12.54 -2.46 1.77
CA ILE A 148 -11.17 -2.78 2.17
C ILE A 148 -11.01 -2.62 3.68
N GLN A 149 -11.45 -1.49 4.24
CA GLN A 149 -11.38 -1.21 5.68
C GLN A 149 -12.16 -2.24 6.49
N PHE A 150 -13.39 -2.54 6.10
CA PHE A 150 -14.25 -3.52 6.76
C PHE A 150 -13.62 -4.91 6.77
N CYS A 151 -13.08 -5.36 5.63
CA CYS A 151 -12.36 -6.63 5.55
C CYS A 151 -11.12 -6.63 6.45
N GLY A 152 -10.32 -5.56 6.42
CA GLY A 152 -9.15 -5.38 7.26
C GLY A 152 -9.48 -5.48 8.75
N ASP A 153 -10.46 -4.71 9.22
CA ASP A 153 -10.88 -4.68 10.62
C ASP A 153 -11.42 -6.03 11.09
N ARG A 154 -12.13 -6.76 10.21
CA ARG A 154 -12.61 -8.11 10.51
C ARG A 154 -11.45 -9.10 10.65
N ILE A 155 -10.44 -9.02 9.79
CA ILE A 155 -9.26 -9.88 9.88
C ILE A 155 -8.45 -9.56 11.13
N VAL A 156 -8.23 -8.26 11.45
CA VAL A 156 -7.53 -7.86 12.67
C VAL A 156 -8.23 -8.44 13.90
N LYS A 157 -9.55 -8.27 14.03
CA LYS A 157 -10.32 -8.86 15.14
C LYS A 157 -10.17 -10.38 15.22
N ALA A 158 -10.21 -11.07 14.08
CA ALA A 158 -10.05 -12.53 14.06
C ALA A 158 -8.65 -12.99 14.50
N VAL A 159 -7.61 -12.19 14.24
CA VAL A 159 -6.23 -12.51 14.62
C VAL A 159 -5.93 -12.14 16.07
N THR A 160 -6.48 -11.03 16.58
CA THR A 160 -6.28 -10.58 17.98
C THR A 160 -7.05 -11.43 18.99
N HIS A 161 -8.07 -12.18 18.58
CA HIS A 161 -8.82 -13.10 19.46
C HIS A 161 -8.15 -14.48 19.65
N LYS A 162 -6.88 -14.63 19.28
CA LYS A 162 -6.00 -15.70 19.77
C LYS A 162 -5.23 -15.22 20.99
#